data_AF-A0AAE2Y454-F1
#
_entry.id   AF-A0AAE2Y454-F1
#
_cell.length_a   1.000
_cell.length_b   1.000
_cell.length_c   1.000
_cell.angle_alpha   90.00
_cell.angle_beta   90.00
_cell.angle_gamma   90.00
#
_symmetry.space_group_name_H-M   'P 1'
#
loop_
_entity.id
_entity.type
_entity.pdbx_description
1 polymer ?
#
loop_
_entity_poly.entity_id
_entity_poly.type
_entity_poly.pdbx_seq_one_letter_code
_entity_poly.pdbx_strand_id
1 'polypeptide(L)'
;PGDISHFIGPKGKIVKVLSDELKKKVRVIEATSSTKKTVEDILSPVPVLGVNTIWLPDGTLEKKVRIKKSDSRRLPTDVPTIQNIVYKLTKEKIRIVFE
;
A
#
# COMPACT_ATOMS: atom_id res chain seq x y z
N PRO A 1 -13.58 -13.28 2.82
CA PRO A 1 -12.21 -13.09 2.26
C PRO A 1 -12.11 -13.78 0.88
N GLY A 2 -12.01 -13.02 -0.21
CA GLY A 2 -11.90 -13.59 -1.57
C GLY A 2 -12.62 -12.84 -2.71
N ASP A 3 -13.25 -11.69 -2.43
CA ASP A 3 -14.13 -11.02 -3.40
C ASP A 3 -13.39 -10.12 -4.43
N ILE A 4 -12.13 -9.76 -4.14
CA ILE A 4 -11.37 -8.83 -4.98
C ILE A 4 -11.11 -9.41 -6.37
N SER A 5 -10.82 -10.70 -6.47
CA SER A 5 -10.55 -11.36 -7.75
C SER A 5 -11.79 -11.35 -8.66
N HIS A 6 -12.99 -11.48 -8.08
CA HIS A 6 -14.24 -11.36 -8.82
C HIS A 6 -14.47 -9.90 -9.25
N PHE A 7 -14.21 -8.93 -8.37
CA PHE A 7 -14.35 -7.49 -8.68
C PHE A 7 -13.38 -6.99 -9.77
N ILE A 8 -12.14 -7.48 -9.81
CA ILE A 8 -11.15 -7.07 -10.81
C ILE A 8 -11.53 -7.58 -12.21
N GLY A 9 -12.23 -8.72 -12.26
CA GLY A 9 -12.61 -9.42 -13.48
C GLY A 9 -11.43 -10.13 -14.16
N PRO A 10 -11.69 -11.00 -15.16
CA PRO A 10 -10.65 -11.73 -15.86
C PRO A 10 -9.65 -10.76 -16.51
N LYS A 11 -8.35 -10.99 -16.24
CA LYS A 11 -7.24 -10.15 -16.71
C LYS A 11 -7.35 -8.66 -16.32
N GLY A 12 -8.08 -8.32 -15.26
CA GLY A 12 -8.20 -6.94 -14.80
C GLY A 12 -9.07 -6.04 -15.68
N LYS A 13 -10.02 -6.62 -16.42
CA LYS A 13 -10.89 -5.88 -17.35
C LYS A 13 -11.58 -4.68 -16.69
N ILE A 14 -12.11 -4.85 -15.48
CA ILE A 14 -12.85 -3.78 -14.78
C ILE A 14 -11.91 -2.66 -14.36
N VAL A 15 -10.75 -3.00 -13.81
CA VAL A 15 -9.70 -2.02 -13.44
C VAL A 15 -9.23 -1.24 -14.67
N LYS A 16 -9.10 -1.91 -15.82
CA LYS A 16 -8.73 -1.25 -17.08
C LYS A 16 -9.79 -0.24 -17.53
N VAL A 17 -11.07 -0.61 -17.54
CA VAL A 17 -12.16 0.31 -17.89
C VAL A 17 -12.17 1.53 -16.97
N LEU A 18 -12.07 1.33 -15.65
CA LEU A 18 -12.01 2.45 -14.69
C LEU A 18 -10.78 3.35 -14.92
N SER A 19 -9.63 2.74 -15.23
CA SER A 19 -8.41 3.50 -15.55
C SER A 19 -8.57 4.35 -16.81
N ASP A 20 -9.24 3.81 -17.84
CA ASP A 20 -9.46 4.48 -19.12
C ASP A 20 -10.48 5.64 -18.98
N GLU A 21 -11.56 5.44 -18.23
CA GLU A 21 -12.59 6.46 -17.97
C GLU A 21 -12.08 7.58 -17.06
N LEU A 22 -11.37 7.24 -15.98
CA LEU A 22 -10.85 8.23 -15.02
C LEU A 22 -9.57 8.90 -15.52
N LYS A 23 -8.94 8.38 -16.58
CA LYS A 23 -7.61 8.78 -17.08
C LYS A 23 -6.55 8.82 -15.96
N LYS A 24 -6.67 7.90 -15.00
CA LYS A 24 -5.83 7.83 -13.80
C LYS A 24 -5.44 6.39 -13.51
N LYS A 25 -4.29 6.18 -12.87
CA LYS A 25 -3.89 4.86 -12.39
C LYS A 25 -4.86 4.42 -11.29
N VAL A 26 -5.55 3.30 -11.50
CA VAL A 26 -6.47 2.70 -10.54
C VAL A 26 -5.81 1.50 -9.88
N ARG A 27 -5.95 1.41 -8.55
CA ARG A 27 -5.53 0.26 -7.77
C ARG A 27 -6.67 -0.16 -6.85
N VAL A 28 -6.92 -1.47 -6.82
CA VAL A 28 -7.90 -2.09 -5.92
C VAL A 28 -7.15 -2.65 -4.72
N ILE A 29 -7.66 -2.39 -3.53
CA ILE A 29 -7.10 -2.84 -2.25
C ILE A 29 -8.19 -3.56 -1.46
N GLU A 30 -7.84 -4.53 -0.62
CA GLU A 30 -8.82 -5.15 0.26
C GLU A 30 -9.18 -4.19 1.41
N ALA A 31 -10.48 -4.02 1.67
CA ALA A 31 -10.92 -3.37 2.89
C ALA A 31 -10.58 -4.29 4.09
N THR A 32 -9.54 -3.95 4.84
CA THR A 32 -9.05 -4.73 5.98
C THR A 32 -8.65 -3.84 7.13
N SER A 33 -8.86 -4.31 8.36
CA SER A 33 -8.40 -3.63 9.58
C SER A 33 -6.89 -3.74 9.78
N SER A 34 -6.20 -4.59 9.01
CA SER A 34 -4.76 -4.80 9.15
C SER A 34 -3.96 -3.85 8.25
N THR A 35 -3.32 -2.85 8.86
CA THR A 35 -2.42 -1.93 8.16
C THR A 35 -1.32 -2.64 7.37
N LYS A 36 -0.83 -3.78 7.87
CA LYS A 36 0.17 -4.58 7.18
C LYS A 36 -0.33 -4.99 5.79
N LYS A 37 -1.55 -5.53 5.72
CA LYS A 37 -2.17 -5.98 4.47
C LYS A 37 -2.49 -4.79 3.55
N THR A 38 -2.98 -3.69 4.10
CA THR A 38 -3.20 -2.44 3.33
C THR A 38 -1.90 -1.93 2.70
N VAL A 39 -0.80 -1.94 3.46
CA VAL A 39 0.52 -1.52 2.98
C VAL A 39 1.06 -2.48 1.90
N GLU A 40 0.91 -3.79 2.08
CA GLU A 40 1.29 -4.80 1.08
C GLU A 40 0.51 -4.62 -0.24
N ASP A 41 -0.81 -4.42 -0.16
CA ASP A 41 -1.67 -4.20 -1.34
C ASP A 41 -1.29 -2.91 -2.09
N ILE A 42 -1.02 -1.83 -1.36
CA ILE A 42 -0.60 -0.55 -1.96
C ILE A 42 0.77 -0.70 -2.63
N LEU A 43 1.73 -1.36 -1.98
CA LEU A 43 3.11 -1.48 -2.44
C LEU A 43 3.32 -2.53 -3.53
N SER A 44 2.39 -3.48 -3.71
CA SER A 44 2.50 -4.52 -4.74
C SER A 44 2.87 -3.92 -6.12
N PRO A 45 3.86 -4.45 -6.85
CA PRO A 45 4.50 -5.76 -6.68
C PRO A 45 5.76 -5.74 -5.79
N VAL A 46 6.00 -4.68 -5.03
CA VAL A 46 7.19 -4.58 -4.16
C VAL A 46 6.98 -5.41 -2.88
N PRO A 47 7.86 -6.39 -2.59
CA PRO A 47 7.75 -7.18 -1.37
C PRO A 47 8.05 -6.34 -0.13
N VAL A 48 7.16 -6.40 0.85
CA VAL A 48 7.37 -5.79 2.17
C VAL A 48 8.14 -6.78 3.03
N LEU A 49 9.35 -6.42 3.46
CA LEU A 49 10.18 -7.24 4.34
C LEU A 49 9.55 -7.38 5.73
N GLY A 50 8.86 -6.35 6.19
CA GLY A 50 8.14 -6.35 7.45
C GLY A 50 7.56 -4.98 7.80
N VAL A 51 6.60 -5.00 8.72
CA VAL A 51 6.00 -3.79 9.30
C VAL A 51 6.17 -3.88 10.81
N ASN A 52 6.98 -2.98 11.37
CA ASN A 52 7.27 -2.93 12.80
C ASN A 52 6.58 -1.72 13.42
N THR A 53 6.04 -1.86 14.63
CA THR A 53 5.55 -0.73 15.42
C THR A 53 6.68 -0.15 16.24
N ILE A 54 6.96 1.14 16.06
CA ILE A 54 7.88 1.92 16.87
C ILE A 54 7.06 2.69 17.90
N TRP A 55 7.43 2.52 19.16
CA TRP A 55 6.90 3.29 20.28
C TRP A 55 7.85 4.43 20.56
N LEU A 56 7.40 5.66 20.35
CA LEU A 56 8.20 6.84 20.60
C LEU A 56 8.11 7.25 22.09
N PRO A 57 9.15 7.90 22.65
CA PRO A 57 9.14 8.35 24.05
C PRO A 57 8.00 9.32 24.40
N ASP A 58 7.42 9.98 23.40
CA ASP A 58 6.26 10.86 23.51
C ASP A 58 4.91 10.11 23.58
N GLY A 59 4.94 8.78 23.57
CA GLY A 59 3.76 7.91 23.59
C GLY A 59 3.09 7.74 22.23
N THR A 60 3.62 8.33 21.16
CA THR A 60 3.08 8.15 19.81
C THR A 60 3.57 6.86 19.17
N LEU A 61 2.76 6.37 18.23
CA LEU A 61 3.02 5.15 17.47
C LEU A 61 3.38 5.49 16.03
N GLU A 62 4.47 4.93 15.54
CA GLU A 62 4.87 5.00 14.14
C GLU A 62 5.14 3.60 13.59
N LYS A 63 4.60 3.29 12.40
CA LYS A 63 4.83 1.98 11.75
C LYS A 63 5.99 2.07 10.76
N LYS A 64 7.10 1.39 11.05
CA LYS A 64 8.26 1.25 10.16
C LYS A 64 8.02 0.12 9.15
N VAL A 65 7.85 0.50 7.89
CA VAL A 65 7.71 -0.42 6.76
C VAL A 65 9.08 -0.62 6.12
N ARG A 66 9.56 -1.87 6.08
CA ARG A 66 10.88 -2.23 5.55
C ARG A 66 10.75 -2.78 4.15
N ILE A 67 11.56 -2.26 3.22
CA ILE A 67 11.58 -2.64 1.81
C ILE A 67 13.03 -2.84 1.39
N LYS A 68 13.30 -3.80 0.49
CA LYS A 68 14.65 -3.96 -0.08
C LYS A 68 15.04 -2.73 -0.90
N LYS A 69 16.27 -2.24 -0.73
CA LYS A 69 16.81 -1.11 -1.51
C LYS A 69 16.78 -1.37 -3.01
N SER A 70 16.99 -2.62 -3.44
CA SER A 70 16.89 -3.06 -4.84
C SER A 70 15.49 -2.87 -5.43
N ASP A 71 14.43 -2.95 -4.61
CA ASP A 71 13.04 -2.81 -5.06
C ASP A 71 12.53 -1.36 -4.99
N SER A 72 13.33 -0.41 -4.51
CA SER A 72 12.96 1.01 -4.45
C SER A 72 12.53 1.59 -5.80
N ARG A 73 13.15 1.14 -6.90
CA ARG A 73 12.82 1.56 -8.28
C ARG A 73 11.49 1.01 -8.78
N ARG A 74 10.95 -0.02 -8.12
CA ARG A 74 9.70 -0.71 -8.50
C ARG A 74 8.48 -0.19 -7.74
N LEU A 75 8.67 0.82 -6.89
CA LEU A 75 7.58 1.43 -6.15
C LEU A 75 6.50 1.97 -7.11
N PRO A 76 5.22 1.83 -6.76
CA PRO A 76 4.11 2.25 -7.62
C PRO A 76 4.04 3.78 -7.79
N THR A 77 4.53 4.53 -6.81
CA THR A 77 4.64 5.99 -6.79
C THR A 77 5.72 6.42 -5.78
N ASP A 78 5.95 7.71 -5.64
CA ASP A 78 6.85 8.30 -4.64
C ASP A 78 6.45 7.97 -3.18
N VAL A 79 7.45 7.90 -2.31
CA VAL A 79 7.29 7.55 -0.88
C VAL A 79 6.30 8.48 -0.16
N PRO A 80 6.35 9.82 -0.29
CA PRO A 80 5.39 10.71 0.37
C PRO A 80 3.94 10.42 -0.01
N THR A 81 3.66 10.17 -1.28
CA THR A 81 2.32 9.81 -1.75
C THR A 81 1.85 8.49 -1.15
N ILE A 82 2.72 7.47 -1.08
CA ILE A 82 2.38 6.20 -0.42
C ILE A 82 2.02 6.41 1.05
N GLN A 83 2.84 7.17 1.78
CA GLN A 83 2.58 7.47 3.19
C GLN A 83 1.25 8.20 3.39
N ASN A 84 0.94 9.16 2.51
CA ASN A 84 -0.33 9.90 2.54
C ASN A 84 -1.54 9.01 2.22
N ILE A 85 -1.43 8.11 1.24
CA ILE A 85 -2.50 7.14 0.92
C ILE A 85 -2.77 6.25 2.12
N VAL A 86 -1.72 5.69 2.73
CA VAL A 86 -1.87 4.82 3.92
C VAL A 86 -2.48 5.59 5.09
N TYR A 87 -2.03 6.82 5.34
CA TYR A 87 -2.62 7.67 6.39
C TYR A 87 -4.09 7.98 6.13
N LYS A 88 -4.47 8.27 4.88
CA LYS A 88 -5.88 8.53 4.54
C LYS A 88 -6.78 7.32 4.75
N LEU A 89 -6.27 6.12 4.50
CA LEU A 89 -7.02 4.85 4.61
C LEU A 89 -7.06 4.30 6.04
N THR A 90 -5.97 4.41 6.78
CA THR A 90 -5.79 3.74 8.09
C THR A 90 -5.73 4.71 9.27
N LYS A 91 -5.56 6.02 9.01
CA LYS A 91 -5.29 7.06 10.03
C LYS A 91 -4.01 6.84 10.84
N GLU A 92 -3.12 5.97 10.38
CA GLU A 92 -1.84 5.69 11.02
C GLU A 92 -0.67 6.29 10.25
N LYS A 93 0.36 6.73 10.97
CA LYS A 93 1.60 7.22 10.38
C LYS A 93 2.53 6.04 10.09
N ILE A 94 3.00 5.98 8.84
CA ILE A 94 3.99 4.99 8.41
C ILE A 94 5.29 5.67 7.96
N ARG A 95 6.41 5.00 8.19
CA ARG A 95 7.72 5.39 7.68
C ARG A 95 8.31 4.27 6.84
N ILE A 96 8.59 4.56 5.58
CA ILE A 96 9.23 3.60 4.67
C ILE A 96 10.74 3.71 4.83
N VAL A 97 11.40 2.56 5.02
CA VAL A 97 12.86 2.47 5.13
C VAL A 97 13.36 1.42 4.16
N PHE A 98 14.42 1.79 3.43
CA PHE A 98 15.08 0.92 2.47
C PHE A 98 16.26 0.22 3.14
N GLU A 99 16.27 -1.10 3.12
CA GLU A 99 17.33 -1.97 3.65
C GLU A 99 18.05 -2.71 2.50
#